data_AF-A0A498R882-F1
#
_entry.id   AF-A0A498R882-F1
#
_cell.length_a   1.000
_cell.length_b   1.000
_cell.length_c   1.000
_cell.angle_alpha   90.00
_cell.angle_beta   90.00
_cell.angle_gamma   90.00
#
_symmetry.space_group_name_H-M   'P 1'
#
loop_
_entity.id
_entity.type
_entity.pdbx_description
1 polymer ?
#
loop_
_entity_poly.entity_id
_entity_poly.type
_entity_poly.pdbx_seq_one_letter_code
_entity_poly.pdbx_strand_id
1 'polypeptide(L)'
;MNWLTKKSMIGLALGMFVLAGVVSPLSTQAAERNGFNQPIHEHHQIDPDKVAQQMADTFGVNKNDVLKYEKQGVRIPELYRASFLAKASGKSLQEVLEAKNLANTWKETAQTLGVTKEQIRAAHQDIAANRLEKNLSIPKQDSLALMQQGYRSRDIAVANQLAKNTSKSMSSILSMRQINNTWHDVAQNLGVDDSTFKQDMKNIRAAFPHRLFHDRVEHPIAN
;
A
#
# COMPACT_ATOMS: atom_id res chain seq x y z
N MET A 1 -13.78 -32.04 45.88
CA MET A 1 -13.25 -30.87 45.16
C MET A 1 -12.02 -31.33 44.40
N ASN A 2 -11.98 -31.61 43.10
CA ASN A 2 -12.95 -31.57 41.99
C ASN A 2 -12.89 -32.89 41.20
N TRP A 3 -13.88 -33.08 40.35
CA TRP A 3 -14.52 -34.33 39.97
C TRP A 3 -14.27 -34.66 38.47
N LEU A 4 -14.37 -35.96 38.11
CA LEU A 4 -14.50 -36.60 36.77
C LEU A 4 -13.30 -36.53 35.80
N THR A 5 -12.55 -37.59 35.47
CA THR A 5 -12.79 -38.92 34.83
C THR A 5 -13.00 -38.97 33.31
N LYS A 6 -12.12 -39.79 32.69
CA LYS A 6 -12.32 -40.80 31.63
C LYS A 6 -11.87 -40.53 30.17
N LYS A 7 -11.14 -41.54 29.70
CA LYS A 7 -10.57 -41.85 28.38
C LYS A 7 -11.65 -42.37 27.41
N SER A 8 -11.43 -42.20 26.09
CA SER A 8 -11.73 -43.14 24.95
C SER A 8 -11.42 -42.38 23.64
N MET A 9 -10.38 -42.67 22.85
CA MET A 9 -10.14 -43.75 21.87
C MET A 9 -11.21 -43.96 20.77
N ILE A 10 -10.80 -43.61 19.54
CA ILE A 10 -10.84 -44.35 18.25
C ILE A 10 -12.19 -44.93 17.76
N GLY A 11 -12.53 -44.59 16.51
CA GLY A 11 -13.51 -45.34 15.71
C GLY A 11 -13.67 -44.77 14.29
N LEU A 12 -12.75 -45.10 13.39
CA LEU A 12 -12.92 -44.98 11.94
C LEU A 12 -13.67 -46.25 11.47
N ALA A 13 -14.84 -46.10 10.85
CA ALA A 13 -15.50 -47.20 10.15
C ALA A 13 -16.25 -46.70 8.91
N LEU A 14 -15.84 -47.26 7.78
CA LEU A 14 -16.38 -47.13 6.44
C LEU A 14 -17.79 -47.72 6.34
N GLY A 15 -18.63 -47.13 5.49
CA GLY A 15 -19.91 -47.71 5.09
C GLY A 15 -20.39 -47.18 3.75
N MET A 16 -20.00 -47.85 2.67
CA MET A 16 -20.66 -47.77 1.36
C MET A 16 -21.88 -48.69 1.37
N PHE A 17 -23.03 -48.22 0.87
CA PHE A 17 -24.03 -49.05 0.18
C PHE A 17 -24.77 -48.21 -0.86
N VAL A 18 -24.94 -48.76 -2.07
CA VAL A 18 -25.62 -48.17 -3.23
C VAL A 18 -26.78 -49.09 -3.64
N LEU A 19 -27.77 -48.49 -4.34
CA LEU A 19 -28.89 -49.05 -5.14
C LEU A 19 -30.19 -49.27 -4.34
N ALA A 20 -31.41 -48.90 -4.77
CA ALA A 20 -31.99 -48.32 -5.99
C ALA A 20 -33.34 -47.64 -5.58
N GLY A 21 -33.76 -46.49 -6.12
CA GLY A 21 -34.63 -46.40 -7.29
C GLY A 21 -36.12 -46.17 -6.98
N VAL A 22 -36.57 -44.91 -6.90
CA VAL A 22 -37.94 -44.50 -7.28
C VAL A 22 -37.93 -43.03 -7.71
N VAL A 23 -38.43 -42.79 -8.93
CA VAL A 23 -38.57 -41.48 -9.57
C VAL A 23 -39.96 -40.92 -9.26
N SER A 24 -40.04 -39.66 -8.83
CA SER A 24 -41.19 -38.79 -9.07
C SER A 24 -40.72 -37.32 -9.00
N PRO A 25 -41.15 -36.47 -9.96
CA PRO A 25 -40.61 -35.13 -10.13
C PRO A 25 -41.31 -34.14 -9.18
N LEU A 26 -40.56 -33.58 -8.23
CA LEU A 26 -40.94 -32.31 -7.62
C LEU A 26 -40.47 -31.20 -8.56
N SER A 27 -41.42 -30.63 -9.27
CA SER A 27 -41.27 -29.37 -10.01
C SER A 27 -40.99 -28.24 -9.02
N THR A 28 -39.71 -27.99 -8.75
CA THR A 28 -39.26 -26.68 -8.29
C THR A 28 -39.06 -25.79 -9.51
N GLN A 29 -39.94 -24.80 -9.65
CA GLN A 29 -39.70 -23.64 -10.48
C GLN A 29 -38.33 -23.05 -10.11
N ALA A 30 -37.33 -23.27 -10.97
CA ALA A 30 -36.17 -22.41 -11.01
C ALA A 30 -36.65 -21.06 -11.54
N ALA A 31 -36.91 -20.13 -10.62
CA ALA A 31 -37.01 -18.73 -10.97
C ALA A 31 -35.72 -18.36 -11.71
N GLU A 32 -35.85 -17.98 -12.98
CA GLU A 32 -34.80 -17.38 -13.78
C GLU A 32 -34.35 -16.09 -13.06
N ARG A 33 -33.37 -16.21 -12.18
CA ARG A 33 -32.55 -15.07 -11.79
C ARG A 33 -31.67 -14.78 -12.99
N ASN A 34 -32.06 -13.76 -13.75
CA ASN A 34 -31.19 -13.00 -14.64
C ASN A 34 -29.81 -12.89 -14.01
N GLY A 35 -28.87 -13.69 -14.53
CA GLY A 35 -27.48 -13.66 -14.12
C GLY A 35 -26.94 -12.29 -14.48
N PHE A 36 -26.77 -11.43 -13.48
CA PHE A 36 -25.83 -10.34 -13.59
C PHE A 36 -24.49 -10.97 -13.96
N ASN A 37 -24.15 -10.81 -15.24
CA ASN A 37 -22.86 -11.12 -15.80
C ASN A 37 -21.86 -10.24 -15.03
N GLN A 38 -21.35 -10.74 -13.90
CA GLN A 38 -20.23 -10.09 -13.24
C GLN A 38 -19.08 -10.18 -14.23
N PRO A 39 -18.48 -9.05 -14.66
CA PRO A 39 -17.30 -9.13 -15.50
C PRO A 39 -16.29 -9.94 -14.71
N ILE A 40 -15.85 -11.06 -15.29
CA ILE A 40 -14.70 -11.80 -14.81
C ILE A 40 -13.62 -10.74 -14.60
N HIS A 41 -13.26 -10.49 -13.34
CA HIS A 41 -12.15 -9.61 -13.05
C HIS A 41 -10.93 -10.25 -13.67
N GLU A 42 -10.54 -9.73 -14.82
CA GLU A 42 -9.35 -10.11 -15.54
C GLU A 42 -8.20 -9.98 -14.53
N HIS A 43 -7.71 -11.12 -14.05
CA HIS A 43 -6.49 -11.15 -13.24
C HIS A 43 -5.39 -10.64 -14.16
N HIS A 44 -5.14 -9.33 -14.13
CA HIS A 44 -3.98 -8.74 -14.75
C HIS A 44 -2.77 -9.49 -14.19
N GLN A 45 -2.19 -10.36 -15.01
CA GLN A 45 -0.94 -11.02 -14.68
C GLN A 45 0.07 -9.88 -14.47
N ILE A 46 0.50 -9.73 -13.24
CA ILE A 46 1.46 -8.71 -12.88
C ILE A 46 2.80 -9.18 -13.43
N ASP A 47 3.36 -8.43 -14.38
CA ASP A 47 4.69 -8.66 -14.93
C ASP A 47 5.75 -8.58 -13.80
N PRO A 48 6.41 -9.70 -13.44
CA PRO A 48 7.35 -9.74 -12.33
C PRO A 48 8.54 -8.80 -12.52
N ASP A 49 8.97 -8.56 -13.77
CA ASP A 49 10.09 -7.67 -14.07
C ASP A 49 9.73 -6.22 -13.76
N LYS A 50 8.52 -5.79 -14.15
CA LYS A 50 8.01 -4.44 -13.83
C LYS A 50 7.86 -4.23 -12.33
N VAL A 51 7.42 -5.25 -11.58
CA VAL A 51 7.33 -5.17 -10.12
C VAL A 51 8.71 -5.07 -9.48
N ALA A 52 9.65 -5.91 -9.92
CA ALA A 52 11.01 -5.88 -9.40
C ALA A 52 11.70 -4.54 -9.69
N GLN A 53 11.51 -4.01 -10.90
CA GLN A 53 11.99 -2.67 -11.25
C GLN A 53 11.34 -1.60 -10.37
N GLN A 54 10.02 -1.66 -10.16
CA GLN A 54 9.32 -0.71 -9.29
C GLN A 54 9.83 -0.76 -7.84
N MET A 55 10.11 -1.95 -7.30
CA MET A 55 10.68 -2.10 -5.96
C MET A 55 12.10 -1.55 -5.90
N ALA A 56 12.93 -1.81 -6.91
CA ALA A 56 14.28 -1.26 -7.02
C ALA A 56 14.24 0.28 -7.05
N ASP A 57 13.41 0.87 -7.91
CA ASP A 57 13.26 2.31 -8.05
C ASP A 57 12.74 2.97 -6.76
N THR A 58 11.84 2.29 -6.03
CA THR A 58 11.19 2.87 -4.85
C THR A 58 12.01 2.68 -3.58
N PHE A 59 12.55 1.49 -3.38
CA PHE A 59 13.18 1.07 -2.14
C PHE A 59 14.70 1.04 -2.20
N GLY A 60 15.29 1.05 -3.40
CA GLY A 60 16.73 0.94 -3.60
C GLY A 60 17.25 -0.50 -3.46
N VAL A 61 16.37 -1.50 -3.45
CA VAL A 61 16.76 -2.92 -3.42
C VAL A 61 17.26 -3.39 -4.80
N ASN A 62 18.05 -4.45 -4.82
CA ASN A 62 18.50 -5.04 -6.09
C ASN A 62 17.33 -5.74 -6.81
N LYS A 63 17.09 -5.36 -8.08
CA LYS A 63 16.04 -5.96 -8.92
C LYS A 63 16.17 -7.48 -9.04
N ASN A 64 17.40 -7.99 -9.20
CA ASN A 64 17.65 -9.42 -9.37
C ASN A 64 17.36 -10.21 -8.09
N ASP A 65 17.58 -9.61 -6.92
CA ASP A 65 17.21 -10.23 -5.64
C ASP A 65 15.70 -10.34 -5.52
N VAL A 66 14.96 -9.29 -5.90
CA VAL A 66 13.48 -9.33 -5.91
C VAL A 66 12.97 -10.45 -6.83
N LEU A 67 13.51 -10.55 -8.06
CA LEU A 67 13.14 -11.61 -9.01
C LEU A 67 13.51 -13.01 -8.49
N LYS A 68 14.66 -13.15 -7.83
CA LYS A 68 15.10 -14.41 -7.23
C LYS A 68 14.11 -14.88 -6.16
N TYR A 69 13.73 -14.02 -5.22
CA TYR A 69 12.83 -14.38 -4.12
C TYR A 69 11.39 -14.59 -4.60
N GLU A 70 10.94 -13.85 -5.60
CA GLU A 70 9.65 -14.09 -6.25
C GLU A 70 9.58 -15.50 -6.86
N LYS A 71 10.62 -15.92 -7.62
CA LYS A 71 10.73 -17.28 -8.18
C LYS A 71 10.80 -18.37 -7.11
N GLN A 72 11.28 -18.04 -5.92
CA GLN A 72 11.30 -18.94 -4.76
C GLN A 72 9.94 -19.00 -4.03
N GLY A 73 8.91 -18.31 -4.54
CA GLY A 73 7.55 -18.35 -4.01
C GLY A 73 7.24 -17.26 -2.98
N VAL A 74 8.14 -16.29 -2.74
CA VAL A 74 7.84 -15.16 -1.85
C VAL A 74 6.82 -14.26 -2.54
N ARG A 75 5.67 -14.10 -1.90
CA ARG A 75 4.55 -13.33 -2.47
C ARG A 75 4.93 -11.86 -2.65
N ILE A 76 4.50 -11.25 -3.75
CA ILE A 76 4.75 -9.83 -4.05
C ILE A 76 4.45 -8.87 -2.87
N PRO A 77 3.32 -8.97 -2.13
CA PRO A 77 3.07 -8.10 -0.97
C PRO A 77 4.13 -8.25 0.15
N GLU A 78 4.66 -9.44 0.35
CA GLU A 78 5.72 -9.71 1.34
C GLU A 78 7.05 -9.11 0.86
N LEU A 79 7.35 -9.19 -0.44
CA LEU A 79 8.52 -8.52 -1.04
C LEU A 79 8.44 -6.98 -0.92
N TYR A 80 7.24 -6.39 -1.04
CA TYR A 80 7.05 -4.95 -0.81
C TYR A 80 7.38 -4.56 0.64
N ARG A 81 6.90 -5.33 1.61
CA ARG A 81 7.17 -5.08 3.04
C ARG A 81 8.64 -5.29 3.39
N ALA A 82 9.24 -6.37 2.88
CA ALA A 82 10.66 -6.65 3.04
C ALA A 82 11.53 -5.53 2.43
N SER A 83 11.21 -5.10 1.21
CA SER A 83 11.95 -4.02 0.54
C SER A 83 11.81 -2.69 1.26
N PHE A 84 10.62 -2.39 1.80
CA PHE A 84 10.43 -1.20 2.64
C PHE A 84 11.27 -1.25 3.93
N LEU A 85 11.29 -2.39 4.62
CA LEU A 85 12.16 -2.55 5.80
C LEU A 85 13.64 -2.54 5.45
N ALA A 86 14.05 -3.05 4.29
CA ALA A 86 15.41 -2.95 3.79
C ALA A 86 15.82 -1.48 3.65
N LYS A 87 14.95 -0.66 3.02
CA LYS A 87 15.15 0.79 2.94
C LYS A 87 15.23 1.46 4.31
N ALA A 88 14.31 1.13 5.21
CA ALA A 88 14.23 1.77 6.53
C ALA A 88 15.42 1.41 7.44
N SER A 89 15.86 0.15 7.39
CA SER A 89 16.95 -0.37 8.21
C SER A 89 18.35 -0.13 7.60
N GLY A 90 18.43 0.14 6.30
CA GLY A 90 19.69 0.15 5.55
C GLY A 90 20.27 -1.24 5.29
N LYS A 91 19.51 -2.32 5.56
CA LYS A 91 19.92 -3.71 5.35
C LYS A 91 19.58 -4.19 3.94
N SER A 92 20.21 -5.29 3.54
CA SER A 92 19.86 -5.98 2.30
C SER A 92 18.47 -6.63 2.37
N LEU A 93 17.85 -6.85 1.19
CA LEU A 93 16.58 -7.58 1.10
C LEU A 93 16.69 -9.00 1.69
N GLN A 94 17.84 -9.64 1.51
CA GLN A 94 18.16 -10.95 2.07
C GLN A 94 18.10 -10.94 3.60
N GLU A 95 18.83 -10.04 4.26
CA GLU A 95 18.84 -9.94 5.73
C GLU A 95 17.43 -9.76 6.30
N VAL A 96 16.60 -8.97 5.63
CA VAL A 96 15.21 -8.74 6.06
C VAL A 96 14.35 -10.00 5.92
N LEU A 97 14.50 -10.72 4.81
CA LEU A 97 13.76 -11.96 4.57
C LEU A 97 14.23 -13.10 5.48
N GLU A 98 15.52 -13.15 5.84
CA GLU A 98 16.05 -14.11 6.82
C GLU A 98 15.54 -13.83 8.24
N ALA A 99 15.30 -12.56 8.59
CA ALA A 99 14.66 -12.19 9.85
C ALA A 99 13.16 -12.51 9.90
N LYS A 100 12.52 -12.73 8.74
CA LYS A 100 11.10 -13.09 8.64
C LYS A 100 10.94 -14.62 8.73
N ASN A 101 10.15 -15.09 9.69
CA ASN A 101 9.75 -16.49 9.82
C ASN A 101 8.22 -16.63 9.81
N LEU A 102 7.68 -17.86 9.87
CA LEU A 102 6.22 -18.07 9.83
C LEU A 102 5.50 -17.62 11.11
N ALA A 103 6.21 -17.53 12.23
CA ALA A 103 5.63 -17.22 13.54
C ALA A 103 5.59 -15.71 13.81
N ASN A 104 6.50 -14.92 13.22
CA ASN A 104 6.60 -13.49 13.49
C ASN A 104 5.81 -12.62 12.50
N THR A 105 5.32 -11.50 12.99
CA THR A 105 4.72 -10.43 12.20
C THR A 105 5.79 -9.53 11.59
N TRP A 106 5.40 -8.69 10.62
CA TRP A 106 6.30 -7.67 10.07
C TRP A 106 6.73 -6.62 11.09
N LYS A 107 5.88 -6.32 12.08
CA LYS A 107 6.21 -5.46 13.22
C LYS A 107 7.33 -6.08 14.06
N GLU A 108 7.19 -7.35 14.42
CA GLU A 108 8.21 -8.07 15.18
C GLU A 108 9.50 -8.21 14.36
N THR A 109 9.40 -8.46 13.06
CA THR A 109 10.58 -8.47 12.15
C THR A 109 11.31 -7.12 12.19
N ALA A 110 10.58 -6.00 12.10
CA ALA A 110 11.16 -4.67 12.20
C ALA A 110 11.84 -4.44 13.56
N GLN A 111 11.23 -4.91 14.66
CA GLN A 111 11.83 -4.84 16.00
C GLN A 111 13.11 -5.68 16.11
N THR A 112 13.12 -6.91 15.60
CA THR A 112 14.30 -7.78 15.55
C THR A 112 15.44 -7.15 14.76
N LEU A 113 15.13 -6.44 13.68
CA LEU A 113 16.09 -5.71 12.87
C LEU A 113 16.53 -4.38 13.48
N GLY A 114 16.00 -4.00 14.64
CA GLY A 114 16.33 -2.75 15.33
C GLY A 114 15.78 -1.49 14.64
N VAL A 115 14.73 -1.61 13.82
CA VAL A 115 14.19 -0.49 13.06
C VAL A 115 13.38 0.44 13.95
N THR A 116 13.76 1.71 14.02
CA THR A 116 13.10 2.72 14.84
C THR A 116 11.91 3.36 14.12
N LYS A 117 11.02 4.02 14.87
CA LYS A 117 9.91 4.80 14.30
C LYS A 117 10.43 5.94 13.41
N GLU A 118 11.55 6.53 13.79
CA GLU A 118 12.21 7.61 13.06
C GLU A 118 12.74 7.12 11.71
N GLN A 119 13.31 5.91 11.65
CA GLN A 119 13.76 5.28 10.41
C GLN A 119 12.59 4.95 9.48
N ILE A 120 11.50 4.40 10.01
CA ILE A 120 10.26 4.16 9.25
C ILE A 120 9.72 5.48 8.68
N ARG A 121 9.65 6.52 9.51
CA ARG A 121 9.20 7.86 9.10
C ARG A 121 10.11 8.44 8.02
N ALA A 122 11.43 8.36 8.19
CA ALA A 122 12.41 8.84 7.22
C ALA A 122 12.28 8.10 5.88
N ALA A 123 12.08 6.77 5.89
CA ALA A 123 11.87 5.98 4.68
C ALA A 123 10.60 6.41 3.93
N HIS A 124 9.48 6.63 4.65
CA HIS A 124 8.26 7.16 4.04
C HIS A 124 8.45 8.56 3.45
N GLN A 125 9.13 9.46 4.16
CA GLN A 125 9.42 10.81 3.68
C GLN A 125 10.33 10.80 2.46
N ASP A 126 11.35 9.94 2.42
CA ASP A 126 12.23 9.79 1.26
C ASP A 126 11.47 9.27 0.03
N ILE A 127 10.64 8.24 0.19
CA ILE A 127 9.79 7.71 -0.90
C ILE A 127 8.84 8.80 -1.42
N ALA A 128 8.22 9.56 -0.51
CA ALA A 128 7.33 10.64 -0.89
C ALA A 128 8.08 11.76 -1.62
N ALA A 129 9.27 12.16 -1.14
CA ALA A 129 10.10 13.19 -1.73
C ALA A 129 10.56 12.82 -3.15
N ASN A 130 11.08 11.60 -3.34
CA ASN A 130 11.46 11.08 -4.67
C ASN A 130 10.27 11.12 -5.63
N ARG A 131 9.07 10.82 -5.13
CA ARG A 131 7.85 10.84 -5.93
C ARG A 131 7.44 12.25 -6.33
N LEU A 132 7.56 13.22 -5.42
CA LEU A 132 7.27 14.63 -5.71
C LEU A 132 8.28 15.20 -6.71
N GLU A 133 9.55 14.84 -6.59
CA GLU A 133 10.60 15.23 -7.54
C GLU A 133 10.33 14.67 -8.92
N LYS A 134 10.11 13.36 -9.02
CA LYS A 134 9.87 12.68 -10.31
C LYS A 134 8.62 13.18 -11.04
N ASN A 135 7.53 13.43 -10.32
CA ASN A 135 6.22 13.66 -10.95
C ASN A 135 5.78 15.13 -10.96
N LEU A 136 6.33 15.98 -10.10
CA LEU A 136 5.93 17.38 -9.95
C LEU A 136 7.10 18.37 -10.02
N SER A 137 8.33 17.86 -10.23
CA SER A 137 9.57 18.62 -10.30
C SER A 137 9.83 19.45 -9.04
N ILE A 138 9.39 18.95 -7.87
CA ILE A 138 9.69 19.57 -6.57
C ILE A 138 11.04 19.02 -6.11
N PRO A 139 12.09 19.84 -5.89
CA PRO A 139 13.37 19.33 -5.43
C PRO A 139 13.22 18.46 -4.19
N LYS A 140 13.85 17.28 -4.19
CA LYS A 140 13.74 16.32 -3.08
C LYS A 140 14.03 16.96 -1.73
N GLN A 141 15.10 17.74 -1.64
CA GLN A 141 15.54 18.41 -0.41
C GLN A 141 14.47 19.37 0.14
N ASP A 142 13.82 20.16 -0.72
CA ASP A 142 12.78 21.11 -0.31
C ASP A 142 11.56 20.38 0.27
N SER A 143 11.14 19.29 -0.39
CA SER A 143 10.02 18.49 0.09
C SER A 143 10.32 17.79 1.41
N LEU A 144 11.56 17.31 1.60
CA LEU A 144 12.01 16.72 2.87
C LEU A 144 12.02 17.75 3.99
N ALA A 145 12.54 18.95 3.74
CA ALA A 145 12.56 20.03 4.72
C ALA A 145 11.13 20.39 5.20
N LEU A 146 10.17 20.48 4.28
CA LEU A 146 8.78 20.74 4.63
C LEU A 146 8.13 19.57 5.38
N MET A 147 8.42 18.33 4.99
CA MET A 147 7.92 17.16 5.73
C MET A 147 8.52 17.03 7.13
N GLN A 148 9.74 17.50 7.35
CA GLN A 148 10.35 17.60 8.69
C GLN A 148 9.68 18.68 9.56
N GLN A 149 9.11 19.72 8.95
CA GLN A 149 8.29 20.72 9.62
C GLN A 149 6.85 20.23 9.91
N GLY A 150 6.49 19.02 9.48
CA GLY A 150 5.19 18.41 9.73
C GLY A 150 4.18 18.55 8.58
N TYR A 151 4.56 19.16 7.45
CA TYR A 151 3.68 19.22 6.28
C TYR A 151 3.54 17.85 5.62
N ARG A 152 2.33 17.54 5.14
CA ARG A 152 2.06 16.29 4.41
C ARG A 152 2.51 16.44 2.96
N SER A 153 2.99 15.36 2.34
CA SER A 153 3.40 15.36 0.93
C SER A 153 2.32 15.84 -0.04
N ARG A 154 1.05 15.53 0.24
CA ARG A 154 -0.08 16.03 -0.57
C ARG A 154 -0.28 17.53 -0.43
N ASP A 155 -0.13 18.08 0.77
CA ASP A 155 -0.24 19.52 1.01
C ASP A 155 0.89 20.28 0.31
N ILE A 156 2.11 19.74 0.36
CA ILE A 156 3.27 20.23 -0.39
C ILE A 156 2.99 20.23 -1.90
N ALA A 157 2.41 19.15 -2.43
CA ALA A 157 2.06 19.05 -3.84
C ALA A 157 1.01 20.10 -4.27
N VAL A 158 0.00 20.37 -3.44
CA VAL A 158 -1.02 21.40 -3.72
C VAL A 158 -0.40 22.79 -3.68
N ALA A 159 0.36 23.09 -2.64
CA ALA A 159 1.02 24.38 -2.50
C ALA A 159 2.01 24.66 -3.65
N ASN A 160 2.71 23.63 -4.16
CA ASN A 160 3.57 23.76 -5.33
C ASN A 160 2.81 24.16 -6.60
N GLN A 161 1.62 23.60 -6.85
CA GLN A 161 0.83 23.99 -8.03
C GLN A 161 0.28 25.41 -7.88
N LEU A 162 -0.25 25.75 -6.71
CA LEU A 162 -0.70 27.12 -6.43
C LEU A 162 0.45 28.14 -6.53
N ALA A 163 1.67 27.76 -6.14
CA ALA A 163 2.86 28.61 -6.31
C ALA A 163 3.22 28.83 -7.79
N LYS A 164 2.94 27.89 -8.69
CA LYS A 164 3.15 28.09 -10.14
C LYS A 164 2.14 29.06 -10.76
N ASN A 165 0.96 29.15 -10.15
CA ASN A 165 -0.13 30.02 -10.61
C ASN A 165 -0.11 31.42 -9.96
N THR A 166 0.83 31.66 -9.03
CA THR A 166 0.90 32.90 -8.25
C THR A 166 2.34 33.37 -8.09
N SER A 167 2.56 34.59 -7.59
CA SER A 167 3.91 35.06 -7.23
C SER A 167 4.33 34.68 -5.80
N LYS A 168 3.61 33.76 -5.14
CA LYS A 168 3.89 33.38 -3.75
C LYS A 168 4.73 32.11 -3.67
N SER A 169 5.57 32.04 -2.64
CA SER A 169 6.35 30.83 -2.37
C SER A 169 5.46 29.70 -1.84
N MET A 170 5.86 28.45 -2.09
CA MET A 170 5.18 27.26 -1.56
C MET A 170 5.03 27.30 -0.04
N SER A 171 6.06 27.76 0.69
CA SER A 171 5.99 27.92 2.14
C SER A 171 4.92 28.94 2.58
N SER A 172 4.80 30.07 1.88
CA SER A 172 3.78 31.08 2.18
C SER A 172 2.37 30.52 1.97
N ILE A 173 2.16 29.74 0.91
CA ILE A 173 0.87 29.12 0.60
C ILE A 173 0.53 28.01 1.60
N LEU A 174 1.50 27.19 2.01
CA LEU A 174 1.30 26.18 3.04
C LEU A 174 0.79 26.78 4.36
N SER A 175 1.30 27.95 4.75
CA SER A 175 0.84 28.66 5.95
C SER A 175 -0.60 29.21 5.85
N MET A 176 -1.18 29.31 4.65
CA MET A 176 -2.57 29.72 4.46
C MET A 176 -3.57 28.60 4.74
N ARG A 177 -3.11 27.34 4.80
CA ARG A 177 -3.96 26.18 5.13
C ARG A 177 -4.21 26.14 6.64
N GLN A 178 -5.47 26.33 7.03
CA GLN A 178 -5.94 26.36 8.42
C GLN A 178 -7.03 25.33 8.66
N ILE A 179 -7.26 24.91 9.91
CA ILE A 179 -8.22 23.84 10.23
C ILE A 179 -9.65 24.08 9.69
N ASN A 180 -10.05 25.33 9.54
CA ASN A 180 -11.38 25.78 9.13
C ASN A 180 -11.52 26.13 7.64
N ASN A 181 -10.48 25.94 6.82
CA ASN A 181 -10.57 26.15 5.37
C ASN A 181 -10.26 24.88 4.58
N THR A 182 -10.32 24.96 3.27
CA THR A 182 -9.94 23.92 2.32
C THR A 182 -8.86 24.43 1.37
N TRP A 183 -8.25 23.53 0.61
CA TRP A 183 -7.32 23.93 -0.46
C TRP A 183 -8.00 24.74 -1.56
N HIS A 184 -9.30 24.54 -1.78
CA HIS A 184 -10.09 25.32 -2.72
C HIS A 184 -10.29 26.76 -2.23
N ASP A 185 -10.61 26.96 -0.95
CA ASP A 185 -10.71 28.29 -0.35
C ASP A 185 -9.37 29.05 -0.42
N VAL A 186 -8.26 28.36 -0.15
CA VAL A 186 -6.91 28.92 -0.31
C VAL A 186 -6.66 29.35 -1.76
N ALA A 187 -7.04 28.53 -2.74
CA ALA A 187 -6.89 28.86 -4.16
C ALA A 187 -7.72 30.09 -4.54
N GLN A 188 -8.98 30.18 -4.09
CA GLN A 188 -9.83 31.35 -4.33
C GLN A 188 -9.26 32.62 -3.70
N ASN A 189 -8.78 32.54 -2.46
CA ASN A 189 -8.12 33.68 -1.79
C ASN A 189 -6.85 34.14 -2.49
N LEU A 190 -6.21 33.26 -3.27
CA LEU A 190 -5.05 33.56 -4.11
C LEU A 190 -5.43 34.08 -5.50
N GLY A 191 -6.72 34.15 -5.82
CA GLY A 191 -7.23 34.54 -7.14
C GLY A 191 -7.08 33.46 -8.22
N VAL A 192 -6.84 32.20 -7.82
CA VAL A 192 -6.80 31.06 -8.75
C VAL A 192 -8.23 30.61 -9.02
N ASP A 193 -8.63 30.63 -10.29
CA ASP A 193 -9.97 30.23 -10.70
C ASP A 193 -10.17 28.71 -10.58
N ASP A 194 -11.44 28.30 -10.50
CA ASP A 194 -11.84 26.91 -10.26
C ASP A 194 -11.37 25.95 -11.38
N SER A 195 -11.27 26.41 -12.63
CA SER A 195 -10.84 25.57 -13.74
C SER A 195 -9.34 25.28 -13.66
N THR A 196 -8.54 26.30 -13.33
CA THR A 196 -7.11 26.17 -13.08
C THR A 196 -6.85 25.26 -11.88
N PHE A 197 -7.54 25.49 -10.76
CA PHE A 197 -7.39 24.65 -9.57
C PHE A 197 -7.77 23.18 -9.82
N LYS A 198 -8.84 22.92 -10.58
CA LYS A 198 -9.20 21.55 -10.99
C LYS A 198 -8.11 20.90 -11.82
N GLN A 199 -7.45 21.64 -12.71
CA GLN A 199 -6.33 21.13 -13.50
C GLN A 199 -5.11 20.84 -12.63
N ASP A 200 -4.79 21.70 -11.67
CA ASP A 200 -3.74 21.45 -10.67
C ASP A 200 -3.99 20.13 -9.93
N MET A 201 -5.22 19.89 -9.48
CA MET A 201 -5.57 18.67 -8.77
C MET A 201 -5.42 17.42 -9.65
N LYS A 202 -5.70 17.53 -10.97
CA LYS A 202 -5.43 16.45 -11.92
C LYS A 202 -3.93 16.19 -12.05
N ASN A 203 -3.12 17.23 -12.16
CA ASN A 203 -1.66 17.12 -12.26
C ASN A 203 -1.08 16.43 -11.01
N ILE A 204 -1.60 16.75 -9.82
CA ILE A 204 -1.18 16.13 -8.55
C ILE A 204 -1.48 14.64 -8.50
N ARG A 205 -2.57 14.17 -9.12
CA ARG A 205 -2.93 12.73 -9.10
C ARG A 205 -1.83 11.83 -9.66
N ALA A 206 -1.02 12.33 -10.60
CA ALA A 206 0.13 11.59 -11.12
C ALA A 206 1.14 11.21 -10.02
N ALA A 207 1.29 12.05 -8.99
CA ALA A 207 2.13 11.79 -7.83
C ALA A 207 1.44 10.97 -6.72
N PHE A 208 0.16 10.62 -6.84
CA PHE A 208 -0.56 9.87 -5.80
C PHE A 208 -1.50 8.82 -6.42
N PRO A 209 -0.95 7.78 -7.09
CA PRO A 209 -1.77 6.74 -7.71
C PRO A 209 -2.52 5.93 -6.66
N HIS A 210 -3.81 5.70 -6.90
CA HIS A 210 -4.76 5.11 -5.94
C HIS A 210 -4.54 3.62 -5.62
N ARG A 211 -3.60 2.87 -6.24
CA ARG A 211 -3.66 1.39 -6.19
C ARG A 211 -2.38 0.59 -5.97
N LEU A 212 -1.17 1.16 -5.97
CA LEU A 212 0.04 0.32 -5.93
C LEU A 212 0.78 0.29 -4.60
N PHE A 213 0.66 1.34 -3.78
CA PHE A 213 1.48 1.52 -2.57
C PHE A 213 0.70 1.61 -1.25
N HIS A 214 -0.47 2.26 -1.21
CA HIS A 214 -1.17 2.53 0.06
C HIS A 214 -1.59 1.23 0.76
N ASP A 215 -2.33 0.34 0.12
CA ASP A 215 -2.85 -0.86 0.80
C ASP A 215 -1.79 -1.91 1.17
N ARG A 216 -0.63 -1.91 0.49
CA ARG A 216 0.38 -2.99 0.65
C ARG A 216 1.40 -2.73 1.76
N VAL A 217 1.64 -1.47 2.13
CA VAL A 217 2.65 -1.07 3.12
C VAL A 217 2.05 -0.36 4.34
N GLU A 218 0.83 0.19 4.25
CA GLU A 218 0.23 0.99 5.34
C GLU A 218 -0.53 0.17 6.40
N HIS A 219 -0.57 -1.16 6.30
CA HIS A 219 -0.91 -1.95 7.49
C HIS A 219 0.18 -1.71 8.55
N PRO A 220 -0.18 -1.23 9.76
CA PRO A 220 0.79 -0.63 10.65
C PRO A 220 1.83 -1.66 11.08
N ILE A 221 3.04 -1.51 10.54
CA ILE A 221 4.27 -2.07 11.12
C ILE A 221 4.50 -1.42 12.51
N ALA A 222 3.83 -0.29 12.80
CA ALA A 222 3.84 0.37 14.09
C ALA A 222 2.41 0.71 14.56
N ASN A 223 1.85 -0.10 15.46
CA ASN A 223 0.95 0.34 16.52
C ASN A 223 1.60 -0.04 17.84
#